data_AF-A0A6L8EK53-F1
#
_entry.id   AF-A0A6L8EK53-F1
#
_cell.length_a   1.000
_cell.length_b   1.000
_cell.length_c   1.000
_cell.angle_alpha   90.00
_cell.angle_beta   90.00
_cell.angle_gamma   90.00
#
_symmetry.space_group_name_H-M   'P 1'
#
loop_
_entity.id
_entity.type
_entity.pdbx_description
1 polymer ?
#
loop_
_entity_poly.entity_id
_entity_poly.type
_entity_poly.pdbx_seq_one_letter_code
_entity_poly.pdbx_strand_id
1 'polypeptide(L)'
;MYFGGGGGFGDPLERDPDQLVQDVLNEYVSVDEARKLYGVIINGETLQVDQAGTEEERQTIRKKRLGLAQAPKLANGNTVGSGIELMNWAGVISLNADAAGDRYWQCKKCDHVLGDAGADWKNYAAIFHAPMEHGQPEAFATTTEEYHLRECYCPNCGGLFEVLNLGVTDEDVVTFKHLN
;
A
#
# COMPACT_ATOMS: atom_id res chain seq x y z
N MET A 1 -0.18 -8.15 -28.89
CA MET A 1 -0.01 -9.16 -27.83
C MET A 1 0.09 -8.37 -26.54
N TYR A 2 -1.01 -8.25 -25.79
CA TYR A 2 -1.01 -7.53 -24.52
C TYR A 2 -0.69 -8.56 -23.42
N PHE A 3 0.51 -8.46 -22.85
CA PHE A 3 0.83 -9.20 -21.64
C PHE A 3 0.07 -8.51 -20.50
N GLY A 4 -0.82 -9.25 -19.83
CA GLY A 4 -1.43 -8.77 -18.60
C GLY A 4 -0.32 -8.49 -17.59
N GLY A 5 -0.11 -7.21 -17.27
CA GLY A 5 0.78 -6.81 -16.19
C GLY A 5 0.29 -7.46 -14.91
N GLY A 6 1.01 -8.46 -14.41
CA GLY A 6 0.70 -9.09 -13.14
C GLY A 6 0.64 -8.01 -12.06
N GLY A 7 -0.41 -8.01 -11.25
CA GLY A 7 -0.55 -7.08 -10.13
C GLY A 7 0.75 -7.03 -9.34
N GLY A 8 1.40 -5.87 -9.32
CA GLY A 8 2.70 -5.69 -8.67
C GLY A 8 2.61 -6.04 -7.19
N PHE A 9 3.65 -6.69 -6.66
CA PHE A 9 3.74 -6.99 -5.24
C PHE A 9 4.35 -5.80 -4.49
N GLY A 10 3.67 -5.34 -3.43
CA GLY A 10 4.14 -4.24 -2.57
C GLY A 10 3.72 -2.84 -3.03
N ASP A 11 4.12 -1.82 -2.25
CA ASP A 11 3.82 -0.42 -2.55
C ASP A 11 4.77 0.11 -3.65
N PRO A 12 4.26 0.61 -4.80
CA PRO A 12 5.09 1.19 -5.86
C PRO A 12 6.01 2.31 -5.36
N LEU A 13 5.62 3.05 -4.32
CA LEU A 13 6.43 4.13 -3.75
C LEU A 13 7.66 3.62 -2.98
N GLU A 14 7.82 2.30 -2.82
CA GLU A 14 8.98 1.69 -2.16
C GLU A 14 9.93 1.03 -3.16
N ARG A 15 9.62 1.09 -4.47
CA ARG A 15 10.53 0.66 -5.53
C ARG A 15 11.84 1.45 -5.45
N ASP A 16 12.96 0.76 -5.51
CA ASP A 16 14.28 1.37 -5.58
C ASP A 16 14.39 2.31 -6.80
N PRO A 17 14.66 3.61 -6.61
CA PRO A 17 14.79 4.57 -7.71
C PRO A 17 15.85 4.18 -8.75
N ASP A 18 16.97 3.59 -8.34
CA ASP A 18 18.06 3.22 -9.25
C ASP A 18 17.66 2.03 -10.14
N GLN A 19 16.86 1.11 -9.61
CA GLN A 19 16.29 0.03 -10.41
C GLN A 19 15.23 0.56 -11.38
N LEU A 20 14.49 1.60 -10.99
CA LEU A 20 13.51 2.22 -11.89
C LEU A 20 14.17 2.97 -13.05
N VAL A 21 15.38 3.51 -12.87
CA VAL A 21 16.18 4.04 -14.00
C VAL A 21 16.49 2.93 -15.01
N GLN A 22 16.80 1.71 -14.55
CA GLN A 22 16.98 0.57 -15.46
C GLN A 22 15.68 0.18 -16.17
N ASP A 23 14.55 0.22 -15.46
CA ASP A 23 13.23 -0.03 -16.05
C ASP A 23 12.90 1.01 -17.15
N VAL A 24 13.32 2.27 -16.97
CA VAL A 24 13.21 3.33 -17.98
C VAL A 24 14.14 3.10 -19.16
N LEU A 25 15.39 2.74 -18.92
CA LEU A 25 16.36 2.42 -19.96
C LEU A 25 15.93 1.23 -20.84
N ASN A 26 15.25 0.26 -20.24
CA ASN A 26 14.72 -0.92 -20.93
C ASN A 26 13.33 -0.69 -21.55
N GLU A 27 12.81 0.55 -21.52
CA GLU A 27 11.50 0.93 -22.05
C GLU A 27 10.32 0.16 -21.43
N TYR A 28 10.49 -0.37 -20.21
CA TYR A 28 9.41 -1.01 -19.45
C TYR A 28 8.49 0.02 -18.79
N VAL A 29 9.05 1.19 -18.48
CA VAL A 29 8.35 2.31 -17.84
C VAL A 29 8.85 3.61 -18.49
N SER A 30 7.97 4.54 -18.83
CA SER A 30 8.39 5.88 -19.28
C SER A 30 8.81 6.78 -18.11
N VAL A 31 9.56 7.84 -18.37
CA VAL A 31 9.93 8.85 -17.34
C VAL A 31 8.69 9.44 -16.65
N ASP A 32 7.60 9.63 -17.39
CA ASP A 32 6.36 10.16 -16.82
C ASP A 32 5.62 9.10 -15.96
N GLU A 33 5.62 7.83 -16.37
CA GLU A 33 5.09 6.74 -15.55
C GLU A 33 5.92 6.51 -14.29
N ALA A 34 7.25 6.65 -14.36
CA ALA A 34 8.14 6.58 -13.21
C ALA A 34 7.73 7.58 -12.12
N ARG A 35 7.42 8.83 -12.51
CA ARG A 35 6.89 9.84 -11.60
C ARG A 35 5.50 9.49 -11.11
N LYS A 36 4.56 9.21 -12.02
CA LYS A 36 3.14 9.03 -11.68
C LYS A 36 2.86 7.80 -10.80
N LEU A 37 3.53 6.68 -11.09
CA LEU A 37 3.26 5.40 -10.43
C LEU A 37 4.18 5.16 -9.23
N TYR A 38 5.46 5.52 -9.35
CA TYR A 38 6.49 5.20 -8.34
C TYR A 38 6.94 6.43 -7.53
N GLY A 39 6.47 7.63 -7.90
CA GLY A 39 6.88 8.90 -7.28
C GLY A 39 8.35 9.25 -7.54
N VAL A 40 8.99 8.64 -8.53
CA VAL A 40 10.42 8.84 -8.79
C VAL A 40 10.61 9.86 -9.90
N ILE A 41 11.38 10.90 -9.60
CA ILE A 41 11.72 11.97 -10.54
C ILE A 41 13.04 11.60 -11.23
N ILE A 42 12.98 11.33 -12.53
CA ILE A 42 14.14 11.02 -13.37
C ILE A 42 14.31 12.15 -14.38
N ASN A 43 15.52 12.68 -14.49
CA ASN A 43 15.85 13.63 -15.54
C ASN A 43 15.88 12.91 -16.90
N GLY A 44 15.05 13.35 -17.85
CA GLY A 44 14.93 12.69 -19.16
C GLY A 44 16.17 12.80 -20.07
N GLU A 45 17.09 13.73 -19.81
CA GLU A 45 18.31 13.91 -20.59
C GLU A 45 19.50 13.17 -19.96
N THR A 46 19.64 13.26 -18.63
CA THR A 46 20.78 12.68 -17.90
C THR A 46 20.50 11.29 -17.33
N LEU A 47 19.22 10.89 -17.27
CA LEU A 47 18.74 9.67 -16.63
C LEU A 47 19.18 9.51 -15.17
N GLN A 48 19.41 10.64 -14.50
CA GLN A 48 19.72 10.67 -13.08
C GLN A 48 18.44 10.88 -12.25
N VAL A 49 18.37 10.21 -11.11
CA VAL A 49 17.30 10.39 -10.12
C VAL A 49 17.51 11.69 -9.36
N ASP A 50 16.47 12.53 -9.33
CA ASP A 50 16.37 13.61 -8.35
C ASP A 50 15.86 13.04 -7.02
N GLN A 51 16.79 12.82 -6.09
CA GLN A 51 16.49 12.23 -4.80
C GLN A 51 15.58 13.12 -3.95
N ALA A 52 15.79 14.44 -3.98
CA ALA A 52 15.00 15.38 -3.19
C ALA A 52 13.58 15.50 -3.76
N GLY A 53 13.46 15.67 -5.09
CA GLY A 53 12.18 15.69 -5.77
C GLY A 53 11.40 14.39 -5.64
N THR A 54 12.10 13.24 -5.65
CA THR A 54 11.49 11.91 -5.45
C THR A 54 10.86 11.78 -4.05
N GLU A 55 11.56 12.21 -3.00
CA GLU A 55 10.99 12.16 -1.65
C GLU A 55 9.79 13.09 -1.52
N GLU A 56 9.84 14.31 -2.07
CA GLU A 56 8.72 15.24 -2.07
C GLU A 56 7.50 14.70 -2.83
N GLU A 57 7.71 14.12 -4.01
CA GLU A 57 6.64 13.53 -4.82
C GLU A 57 6.02 12.33 -4.10
N ARG A 58 6.84 11.45 -3.49
CA ARG A 58 6.33 10.31 -2.68
C ARG A 58 5.50 10.78 -1.49
N GLN A 59 5.92 11.83 -0.80
CA GLN A 59 5.14 12.43 0.28
C GLN A 59 3.82 13.03 -0.23
N THR A 60 3.85 13.66 -1.40
CA THR A 60 2.64 14.20 -2.06
C THR A 60 1.65 13.09 -2.42
N ILE A 61 2.13 11.98 -2.99
CA ILE A 61 1.27 10.82 -3.32
C ILE A 61 0.70 10.19 -2.04
N ARG A 62 1.50 10.02 -0.98
CA ARG A 62 1.04 9.50 0.32
C ARG A 62 -0.06 10.37 0.93
N LYS A 63 0.12 11.70 0.92
CA LYS A 63 -0.91 12.65 1.37
C LYS A 63 -2.19 12.56 0.54
N LYS A 64 -2.05 12.43 -0.79
CA LYS A 64 -3.19 12.26 -1.70
C LYS A 64 -3.96 10.97 -1.41
N ARG A 65 -3.27 9.84 -1.18
CA ARG A 65 -3.90 8.57 -0.77
C ARG A 65 -4.74 8.76 0.49
N LEU A 66 -4.17 9.36 1.54
CA LEU A 66 -4.87 9.62 2.79
C LEU A 66 -6.04 10.61 2.64
N GLY A 67 -5.93 11.61 1.76
CA GLY A 67 -7.01 12.56 1.49
C GLY A 67 -8.20 11.99 0.73
N LEU A 68 -8.01 10.88 0.00
CA LEU A 68 -9.06 10.18 -0.73
C LEU A 68 -9.64 8.98 0.05
N ALA A 69 -8.86 8.44 0.99
CA ALA A 69 -9.26 7.28 1.79
C ALA A 69 -10.27 7.64 2.89
N GLN A 70 -11.15 6.70 3.19
CA GLN A 70 -11.96 6.72 4.40
C GLN A 70 -11.07 6.46 5.62
N ALA A 71 -11.33 7.18 6.71
CA ALA A 71 -10.60 7.02 7.96
C ALA A 71 -10.80 5.60 8.55
N PRO A 72 -9.86 5.12 9.37
CA PRO A 72 -9.99 3.84 10.07
C PRO A 72 -11.31 3.71 10.84
N LYS A 73 -11.87 2.49 10.87
CA LYS A 73 -13.06 2.16 11.67
C LYS A 73 -12.76 2.20 13.17
N LEU A 74 -11.55 1.80 13.55
CA LEU A 74 -11.05 1.81 14.92
C LEU A 74 -9.86 2.76 15.06
N ALA A 75 -9.83 3.52 16.14
CA ALA A 75 -8.68 4.33 16.51
C ALA A 75 -7.55 3.44 17.05
N ASN A 76 -6.29 3.85 16.86
CA ASN A 76 -5.21 3.29 17.63
C ASN A 76 -5.45 3.67 19.09
N GLY A 77 -5.59 2.68 19.98
CA GLY A 77 -5.73 2.93 21.41
C GLY A 77 -4.45 3.54 21.99
N ASN A 78 -4.24 3.35 23.29
CA ASN A 78 -3.03 3.84 23.97
C ASN A 78 -1.81 2.91 23.82
N THR A 79 -1.80 2.00 22.84
CA THR A 79 -0.74 1.00 22.69
C THR A 79 0.56 1.65 22.22
N VAL A 80 1.63 1.48 23.00
CA VAL A 80 2.96 2.06 22.71
C VAL A 80 3.88 0.96 22.18
N GLY A 81 4.41 1.14 20.96
CA GLY A 81 5.18 0.14 20.23
C GLY A 81 6.59 -0.07 20.81
N SER A 82 6.70 -0.91 21.85
CA SER A 82 7.97 -1.26 22.50
C SER A 82 8.19 -2.77 22.63
N GLY A 83 7.47 -3.55 21.82
CA GLY A 83 7.45 -5.01 21.84
C GLY A 83 8.45 -5.69 20.90
N ILE A 84 8.35 -7.01 20.86
CA ILE A 84 9.07 -7.88 19.92
C ILE A 84 8.19 -8.21 18.72
N GLU A 85 8.81 -8.31 17.53
CA GLU A 85 8.12 -8.77 16.32
C GLU A 85 7.87 -10.27 16.40
N LEU A 86 6.60 -10.67 16.30
CA LEU A 86 6.16 -12.06 16.28
C LEU A 86 5.97 -12.57 14.85
N MET A 87 5.43 -11.72 13.97
CA MET A 87 5.18 -12.07 12.58
C MET A 87 5.27 -10.85 11.66
N ASN A 88 5.61 -11.11 10.42
CA ASN A 88 5.63 -10.13 9.34
C ASN A 88 4.59 -10.50 8.28
N TRP A 89 3.72 -9.55 7.96
CA TRP A 89 2.74 -9.66 6.90
C TRP A 89 3.20 -8.89 5.67
N ALA A 90 3.58 -9.64 4.63
CA ALA A 90 3.94 -9.14 3.30
C ALA A 90 4.98 -8.00 3.29
N GLY A 91 5.82 -7.89 4.32
CA GLY A 91 6.82 -6.83 4.47
C GLY A 91 6.27 -5.48 4.94
N VAL A 92 4.95 -5.33 5.12
CA VAL A 92 4.28 -4.04 5.26
C VAL A 92 3.59 -3.83 6.61
N ILE A 93 3.15 -4.91 7.27
CA ILE A 93 2.57 -4.90 8.61
C ILE A 93 3.30 -5.94 9.48
N SER A 94 3.45 -5.66 10.77
CA SER A 94 3.93 -6.64 11.76
C SER A 94 2.91 -6.86 12.86
N LEU A 95 2.86 -8.10 13.35
CA LEU A 95 2.29 -8.43 14.65
C LEU A 95 3.42 -8.39 15.67
N ASN A 96 3.23 -7.63 16.74
CA ASN A 96 4.18 -7.53 17.83
C ASN A 96 3.53 -7.92 19.15
N ALA A 97 4.34 -8.21 20.17
CA ALA A 97 3.89 -8.35 21.55
C ALA A 97 4.74 -7.51 22.48
N ASP A 98 4.09 -6.77 23.38
CA ASP A 98 4.77 -6.00 24.41
C ASP A 98 5.28 -6.90 25.57
N ALA A 99 5.84 -6.27 26.61
CA ALA A 99 6.37 -7.00 27.77
C ALA A 99 5.28 -7.70 28.61
N ALA A 100 4.01 -7.27 28.53
CA ALA A 100 2.88 -7.91 29.16
C ALA A 100 2.36 -9.11 28.35
N GLY A 101 2.77 -9.23 27.09
CA GLY A 101 2.30 -10.23 26.14
C GLY A 101 1.10 -9.76 25.31
N ASP A 102 0.68 -8.51 25.47
CA ASP A 102 -0.41 -7.92 24.70
C ASP A 102 0.06 -7.70 23.26
N ARG A 103 -0.77 -8.14 22.31
CA ARG A 103 -0.42 -8.19 20.90
C ARG A 103 -0.99 -7.01 20.15
N TYR A 104 -0.21 -6.45 19.22
CA TYR A 104 -0.62 -5.29 18.45
C TYR A 104 -0.09 -5.30 17.02
N TRP A 105 -0.85 -4.68 16.13
CA TRP A 105 -0.47 -4.44 14.74
C TRP A 105 0.36 -3.17 14.62
N GLN A 106 1.43 -3.21 13.82
CA GLN A 106 2.32 -2.07 13.59
C GLN A 106 2.72 -1.98 12.12
N CYS A 107 2.70 -0.76 11.59
CA CYS A 107 3.20 -0.47 10.25
C CYS A 107 4.72 -0.68 10.20
N LYS A 108 5.23 -1.49 9.27
CA LYS A 108 6.68 -1.72 9.09
C LYS A 108 7.44 -0.56 8.49
N LYS A 109 6.72 0.43 7.95
CA LYS A 109 7.31 1.56 7.22
C LYS A 109 7.58 2.77 8.10
N CYS A 110 6.66 3.10 8.99
CA CYS A 110 6.77 4.28 9.85
C CYS A 110 6.64 3.96 11.34
N ASP A 111 6.64 2.67 11.69
CA ASP A 111 6.50 2.15 13.06
C ASP A 111 5.23 2.59 13.79
N HIS A 112 4.26 3.15 13.07
CA HIS A 112 2.97 3.54 13.64
C HIS A 112 2.22 2.29 14.13
N VAL A 113 1.89 2.29 15.42
CA VAL A 113 1.03 1.27 16.03
C VAL A 113 -0.39 1.51 15.54
N LEU A 114 -0.92 0.51 14.84
CA LEU A 114 -2.26 0.53 14.25
C LEU A 114 -3.33 0.27 15.33
N GLY A 115 -3.10 -0.74 16.18
CA GLY A 115 -4.04 -1.09 17.24
C GLY A 115 -3.86 -2.50 17.77
N ASP A 116 -4.77 -2.90 18.65
CA ASP A 116 -4.80 -4.21 19.28
C ASP A 116 -5.00 -5.35 18.26
N ALA A 117 -4.35 -6.49 18.48
CA ALA A 117 -4.41 -7.63 17.58
C ALA A 117 -5.63 -8.54 17.78
N GLY A 118 -6.52 -8.22 18.73
CA GLY A 118 -7.83 -8.85 18.86
C GLY A 118 -8.81 -8.45 17.75
N ALA A 119 -8.54 -7.35 17.04
CA ALA A 119 -9.26 -6.96 15.82
C ALA A 119 -8.38 -7.14 14.57
N ASP A 120 -9.02 -7.35 13.42
CA ASP A 120 -8.32 -7.38 12.13
C ASP A 120 -7.68 -6.01 11.85
N TRP A 121 -6.42 -6.01 11.41
CA TRP A 121 -5.66 -4.80 11.09
C TRP A 121 -6.36 -3.90 10.06
N LYS A 122 -7.20 -4.46 9.19
CA LYS A 122 -8.00 -3.70 8.21
C LYS A 122 -8.94 -2.70 8.87
N ASN A 123 -9.38 -2.95 10.12
CA ASN A 123 -10.20 -1.99 10.87
C ASN A 123 -9.41 -0.74 11.29
N TYR A 124 -8.08 -0.83 11.36
CA TYR A 124 -7.17 0.26 11.68
C TYR A 124 -6.55 0.92 10.43
N ALA A 125 -6.81 0.37 9.24
CA ALA A 125 -6.30 0.92 7.99
C ALA A 125 -7.19 2.06 7.47
N ALA A 126 -6.59 3.03 6.77
CA ALA A 126 -7.35 3.96 5.94
C ALA A 126 -7.70 3.25 4.62
N ILE A 127 -8.96 3.31 4.20
CA ILE A 127 -9.46 2.49 3.08
C ILE A 127 -9.94 3.36 1.93
N PHE A 128 -9.38 3.15 0.74
CA PHE A 128 -9.90 3.73 -0.48
C PHE A 128 -10.64 2.67 -1.30
N HIS A 129 -11.89 2.95 -1.65
CA HIS A 129 -12.66 2.12 -2.57
C HIS A 129 -12.60 2.78 -3.95
N ALA A 130 -12.01 2.08 -4.90
CA ALA A 130 -11.81 2.55 -6.25
C ALA A 130 -12.68 1.74 -7.22
N PRO A 131 -13.22 2.38 -8.27
CA PRO A 131 -13.83 1.64 -9.37
C PRO A 131 -12.78 0.73 -10.04
N MET A 132 -13.18 -0.36 -10.67
CA MET A 132 -12.26 -1.31 -11.34
C MET A 132 -11.35 -0.66 -12.40
N GLU A 133 -11.79 0.45 -12.98
CA GLU A 133 -11.02 1.27 -13.90
C GLU A 133 -9.76 1.89 -13.23
N HIS A 134 -9.77 2.00 -11.91
CA HIS A 134 -8.66 2.50 -11.10
C HIS A 134 -7.64 1.38 -10.81
N GLY A 135 -6.79 1.05 -11.76
CA GLY A 135 -5.72 0.06 -11.58
C GLY A 135 -5.58 -0.94 -12.72
N GLN A 136 -6.47 -0.89 -13.71
CA GLN A 136 -6.31 -1.61 -14.97
C GLN A 136 -6.17 -0.62 -16.13
N PRO A 137 -5.35 -0.93 -17.15
CA PRO A 137 -5.40 -0.19 -18.40
C PRO A 137 -6.84 -0.22 -18.94
N GLU A 138 -7.34 0.90 -19.50
CA GLU A 138 -8.71 1.03 -20.01
C GLU A 138 -9.13 -0.15 -20.92
N ALA A 139 -8.19 -0.73 -21.66
CA ALA A 139 -8.40 -1.88 -22.54
C ALA A 139 -8.85 -3.17 -21.82
N PHE A 140 -8.66 -3.27 -20.50
CA PHE A 140 -9.02 -4.43 -19.67
C PHE A 140 -10.11 -4.14 -18.64
N ALA A 141 -10.59 -2.89 -18.56
CA ALA A 141 -11.67 -2.51 -17.66
C ALA A 141 -12.97 -3.22 -18.07
N THR A 142 -13.24 -4.39 -17.49
CA THR A 142 -14.57 -4.98 -17.55
C THR A 142 -15.48 -4.13 -16.68
N THR A 143 -16.42 -3.40 -17.30
CA THR A 143 -17.39 -2.51 -16.67
C THR A 143 -18.48 -3.28 -15.91
N THR A 144 -18.10 -4.32 -15.17
CA THR A 144 -19.03 -4.99 -14.27
C THR A 144 -19.04 -4.19 -12.98
N GLU A 145 -20.16 -3.51 -12.70
CA GLU A 145 -20.41 -2.83 -11.42
C GLU A 145 -20.25 -3.76 -10.21
N GLU A 146 -20.13 -5.07 -10.43
CA GLU A 146 -20.01 -6.16 -9.46
C GLU A 146 -18.68 -6.24 -8.71
N TYR A 147 -17.63 -5.51 -9.12
CA TYR A 147 -16.33 -5.54 -8.43
C TYR A 147 -15.81 -4.14 -8.15
N HIS A 148 -15.12 -3.97 -7.03
CA HIS A 148 -14.37 -2.75 -6.71
C HIS A 148 -12.99 -3.09 -6.15
N LEU A 149 -12.02 -2.23 -6.45
CA LEU A 149 -10.70 -2.32 -5.87
C LEU A 149 -10.73 -1.64 -4.50
N ARG A 150 -10.14 -2.30 -3.51
CA ARG A 150 -9.95 -1.74 -2.18
C ARG A 150 -8.46 -1.63 -1.91
N GLU A 151 -8.00 -0.41 -1.69
CA GLU A 151 -6.64 -0.14 -1.26
C GLU A 151 -6.64 0.17 0.25
N CYS A 152 -5.84 -0.58 1.00
CA CYS A 152 -5.67 -0.40 2.43
C CYS A 152 -4.34 0.30 2.70
N TYR A 153 -4.37 1.44 3.40
CA TYR A 153 -3.19 2.22 3.72
C TYR A 153 -2.93 2.31 5.23
N CYS A 154 -1.67 2.54 5.60
CA CYS A 154 -1.33 3.04 6.93
C CYS A 154 -1.96 4.44 7.12
N PRO A 155 -2.79 4.67 8.16
CA PRO A 155 -3.42 5.96 8.38
C PRO A 155 -2.44 7.09 8.71
N ASN A 156 -1.22 6.74 9.17
CA ASN A 156 -0.19 7.71 9.52
C ASN A 156 0.68 8.14 8.32
N CYS A 157 1.21 7.18 7.54
CA CYS A 157 2.17 7.48 6.48
C CYS A 157 1.63 7.28 5.06
N GLY A 158 0.41 6.78 4.87
CA GLY A 158 -0.17 6.51 3.54
C GLY A 158 0.52 5.39 2.77
N GLY A 159 1.34 4.57 3.45
CA GLY A 159 1.95 3.38 2.85
C GLY A 159 0.89 2.32 2.52
N LEU A 160 0.98 1.72 1.34
CA LEU A 160 0.06 0.69 0.88
C LEU A 160 0.34 -0.64 1.58
N PHE A 161 -0.67 -1.18 2.24
CA PHE A 161 -0.63 -2.50 2.87
C PHE A 161 -1.10 -3.60 1.92
N GLU A 162 -2.22 -3.38 1.24
CA GLU A 162 -2.84 -4.41 0.42
C GLU A 162 -3.79 -3.77 -0.59
N VAL A 163 -3.86 -4.37 -1.77
CA VAL A 163 -4.91 -4.11 -2.77
C VAL A 163 -5.74 -5.38 -2.90
N LEU A 164 -7.05 -5.25 -2.70
CA LEU A 164 -8.00 -6.34 -2.78
C LEU A 164 -8.94 -6.09 -3.95
N ASN A 165 -9.23 -7.13 -4.72
CA ASN A 165 -10.33 -7.12 -5.68
C ASN A 165 -11.53 -7.81 -5.00
N LEU A 166 -12.59 -7.05 -4.73
CA LEU A 166 -13.74 -7.50 -3.95
C LEU A 166 -15.00 -7.48 -4.81
N GLY A 167 -15.84 -8.50 -4.67
CA GLY A 167 -17.22 -8.43 -5.15
C GLY A 167 -18.01 -7.38 -4.36
N VAL A 168 -19.01 -6.74 -4.98
CA VAL A 168 -19.88 -5.72 -4.34
C VAL A 168 -20.56 -6.23 -3.07
N THR A 169 -20.79 -7.54 -2.97
CA THR A 169 -21.42 -8.19 -1.81
C THR A 169 -20.44 -8.74 -0.79
N ASP A 170 -19.14 -8.64 -1.02
CA ASP A 170 -18.13 -9.20 -0.11
C ASP A 170 -17.93 -8.25 1.09
N GLU A 171 -18.61 -8.57 2.19
CA GLU A 171 -18.15 -8.13 3.50
C GLU A 171 -16.84 -8.85 3.83
N ASP A 172 -15.75 -8.08 3.92
CA ASP A 172 -14.43 -8.41 4.45
C ASP A 172 -14.14 -9.92 4.47
N VAL A 173 -13.71 -10.52 3.35
CA VAL A 173 -13.41 -11.97 3.28
C VAL A 173 -12.31 -12.31 4.29
N VAL A 174 -12.76 -12.85 5.42
CA VAL A 174 -11.95 -13.31 6.55
C VAL A 174 -11.13 -14.53 6.12
N THR A 175 -9.82 -14.35 5.92
CA THR A 175 -8.86 -15.47 5.91
C THR A 175 -8.23 -15.65 7.29
N PHE A 176 -9.07 -15.90 8.30
CA PHE A 176 -8.67 -16.56 9.54
C PHE A 176 -9.44 -17.87 9.68
N LYS A 177 -9.04 -18.88 8.91
CA LYS A 177 -9.27 -20.27 9.29
C LYS A 177 -8.01 -20.81 9.94
N HIS A 178 -8.05 -20.85 11.27
CA HIS A 178 -7.23 -21.67 12.16
C HIS A 178 -5.74 -21.32 12.26
N LEU A 179 -5.42 -20.41 13.18
CA LEU A 179 -4.23 -20.56 14.01
C LEU A 179 -4.69 -21.10 15.37
N ASN A 180 -4.73 -22.44 15.46
CA ASN A 180 -4.77 -23.16 16.73
C ASN A 180 -3.37 -23.15 17.37
#